data_AF-A0A535EVN3-F1
#
_entry.id   AF-A0A535EVN3-F1
#
_cell.length_a   1.000
_cell.length_b   1.000
_cell.length_c   1.000
_cell.angle_alpha   90.00
_cell.angle_beta   90.00
_cell.angle_gamma   90.00
#
_symmetry.space_group_name_H-M   'P 1'
#
loop_
_entity.id
_entity.type
_entity.pdbx_description
1 polymer ?
#
loop_
_entity_poly.entity_id
_entity_poly.type
_entity_poly.pdbx_seq_one_letter_code
_entity_poly.pdbx_strand_id
1 'polypeptide(L)'
;MVLLATVSYPGADLVGLATRWAQPPRAAVVAQTGVLSWLHVEHPRGGTPFIADASGRRVELRGTVAAGLVDYWSGSSDVQSEPPPFFPIDPSAYTTGCPTNFLTIRVPPLCQDDLAEMHALGFNVVRLALSWSLLEPQPGSYSAQYLDRIAQVVGWAREQGIYVILDMHENAYSRYIPRPSRLVEPGASFPSLFDQTGAPKWATVTDNLPGDKLLGQREVSLSVGAAFTNFWFDTKVHGKGLQEWYIGAVAALARRFGSDSTVAGYGVFNEPWPGFVIPPTADDLLIYPFYRRLIDALTGAHDGLRCSSALPLFPICGHPDLGIGAARQIFFLEADHVRELTDLPTTLDLPISSYPNLAFSIHPYTHKYTVDALAGLKPDHSPYPIGGYQQSYATGQ
;
A
#
# COMPACT_ATOMS: atom_id res chain seq x y z
N MET A 1 -9.10 35.97 -30.13
CA MET A 1 -10.29 36.69 -30.61
C MET A 1 -11.47 36.21 -29.77
N VAL A 2 -12.08 37.15 -29.04
CA VAL A 2 -13.42 37.25 -28.40
C VAL A 2 -14.50 36.29 -28.96
N LEU A 3 -15.48 35.67 -28.26
CA LEU A 3 -16.18 35.89 -26.96
C LEU A 3 -17.01 34.63 -26.48
N LEU A 4 -17.24 34.54 -25.15
CA LEU A 4 -18.34 34.00 -24.29
C LEU A 4 -19.45 33.06 -24.85
N ALA A 5 -20.22 32.27 -24.08
CA ALA A 5 -20.23 31.64 -22.72
C ALA A 5 -21.68 31.14 -22.49
N THR A 6 -21.91 30.09 -21.67
CA THR A 6 -22.99 30.05 -20.64
C THR A 6 -22.78 28.89 -19.67
N VAL A 7 -23.07 29.18 -18.41
CA VAL A 7 -22.79 28.48 -17.16
C VAL A 7 -23.91 27.49 -16.77
N SER A 8 -23.58 26.32 -16.19
CA SER A 8 -24.23 25.80 -14.96
C SER A 8 -23.62 24.49 -14.40
N TYR A 9 -23.57 24.44 -13.06
CA TYR A 9 -23.06 23.40 -12.12
C TYR A 9 -21.57 23.50 -11.72
N PRO A 10 -21.23 23.79 -10.45
CA PRO A 10 -19.85 24.08 -10.07
C PRO A 10 -19.06 22.79 -9.85
N GLY A 11 -17.92 22.66 -10.52
CA GLY A 11 -16.84 21.79 -10.05
C GLY A 11 -16.00 21.08 -11.11
N ALA A 12 -16.38 21.10 -12.38
CA ALA A 12 -15.53 20.62 -13.46
C ALA A 12 -15.36 21.75 -14.46
N ASP A 13 -14.12 22.25 -14.62
CA ASP A 13 -13.61 22.61 -15.95
C ASP A 13 -12.11 22.94 -15.93
N LEU A 14 -11.42 22.23 -16.82
CA LEU A 14 -10.24 22.65 -17.59
C LEU A 14 -8.94 22.89 -16.81
N VAL A 15 -8.17 21.80 -16.61
CA VAL A 15 -6.72 21.94 -16.42
C VAL A 15 -5.99 21.73 -17.74
N GLY A 16 -5.42 22.82 -18.22
CA GLY A 16 -4.30 22.77 -19.13
C GLY A 16 -3.40 23.96 -18.84
N LEU A 17 -2.17 23.73 -18.40
CA LEU A 17 -0.98 24.40 -18.95
C LEU A 17 0.34 23.86 -18.36
N ALA A 18 1.16 23.35 -19.28
CA ALA A 18 2.62 23.47 -19.38
C ALA A 18 3.50 23.34 -18.10
N THR A 19 4.12 22.16 -17.96
CA THR A 19 5.38 21.99 -17.21
C THR A 19 6.57 22.03 -18.16
N ARG A 20 7.55 22.92 -17.89
CA ARG A 20 8.88 22.87 -18.52
C ARG A 20 9.76 21.91 -17.72
N TRP A 21 10.31 20.90 -18.39
CA TRP A 21 11.11 19.83 -17.77
C TRP A 21 12.60 20.02 -18.04
N ALA A 22 13.43 19.88 -17.01
CA ALA A 22 14.87 19.70 -17.14
C ALA A 22 15.19 18.21 -17.30
N GLN A 23 16.13 17.88 -18.18
CA GLN A 23 16.56 16.50 -18.45
C GLN A 23 17.54 16.01 -17.38
N PRO A 24 17.33 14.86 -16.74
CA PRO A 24 18.38 14.20 -15.97
C PRO A 24 19.37 13.47 -16.92
N PRO A 25 20.65 13.36 -16.54
CA PRO A 25 21.67 12.71 -17.37
C PRO A 25 21.46 11.18 -17.44
N ARG A 26 21.53 10.63 -18.66
CA ARG A 26 21.55 9.19 -18.94
C ARG A 26 22.94 8.60 -18.63
N ALA A 27 22.99 7.55 -17.83
CA ALA A 27 24.11 6.63 -17.80
C ALA A 27 23.60 5.23 -18.15
N ALA A 28 24.13 4.65 -19.24
CA ALA A 28 23.86 3.26 -19.59
C ALA A 28 24.79 2.35 -18.77
N VAL A 29 24.21 1.42 -18.01
CA VAL A 29 24.96 0.36 -17.31
C VAL A 29 24.46 -0.98 -17.82
N VAL A 30 25.40 -1.80 -18.30
CA VAL A 30 25.16 -3.18 -18.71
C VAL A 30 24.91 -4.02 -17.44
N ALA A 31 23.75 -4.66 -17.34
CA ALA A 31 23.42 -5.53 -16.22
C ALA A 31 24.33 -6.79 -16.23
N GLN A 32 24.94 -7.09 -15.09
CA GLN A 32 25.65 -8.34 -14.87
C GLN A 32 24.63 -9.50 -14.75
N THR A 33 24.95 -10.65 -15.33
CA THR A 33 24.15 -11.88 -15.22
C THR A 33 23.88 -12.22 -13.74
N GLY A 34 22.61 -12.33 -13.36
CA GLY A 34 22.16 -12.63 -11.99
C GLY A 34 21.71 -11.43 -11.17
N VAL A 35 21.85 -10.20 -11.69
CA VAL A 35 21.32 -8.98 -11.06
C VAL A 35 20.25 -8.40 -11.98
N LEU A 36 19.00 -8.37 -11.49
CA LEU A 36 17.91 -7.69 -12.21
C LEU A 36 18.27 -6.22 -12.43
N SER A 37 17.95 -5.67 -13.59
CA SER A 37 18.19 -4.26 -13.87
C SER A 37 17.36 -3.39 -12.93
N TRP A 38 17.92 -2.25 -12.51
CA TRP A 38 17.12 -1.20 -11.86
C TRP A 38 15.95 -0.83 -12.74
N LEU A 39 14.77 -0.74 -12.14
CA LEU A 39 13.57 -0.22 -12.77
C LEU A 39 13.41 1.26 -12.43
N HIS A 40 12.81 2.01 -13.35
CA HIS A 40 12.43 3.41 -13.15
C HIS A 40 11.15 3.71 -13.92
N VAL A 41 10.51 4.84 -13.63
CA VAL A 41 9.38 5.31 -14.42
C VAL A 41 9.91 6.26 -15.50
N GLU A 42 9.77 5.84 -16.76
CA GLU A 42 10.13 6.66 -17.92
C GLU A 42 8.98 7.61 -18.26
N HIS A 43 9.31 8.89 -18.49
CA HIS A 43 8.35 9.96 -18.80
C HIS A 43 8.56 10.48 -20.23
N PRO A 44 8.04 9.79 -21.27
CA PRO A 44 8.21 10.21 -22.66
C PRO A 44 7.45 11.52 -22.94
N ARG A 45 8.03 12.42 -23.75
CA ARG A 45 7.35 13.66 -24.16
C ARG A 45 6.07 13.34 -24.94
N GLY A 46 4.93 13.79 -24.43
CA GLY A 46 3.63 13.62 -25.09
C GLY A 46 3.10 12.18 -25.10
N GLY A 47 3.66 11.29 -24.27
CA GLY A 47 3.20 9.91 -24.12
C GLY A 47 2.88 9.57 -22.67
N THR A 48 2.26 8.41 -22.47
CA THR A 48 1.97 7.87 -21.14
C THR A 48 3.25 7.36 -20.48
N PRO A 49 3.53 7.72 -19.22
CA PRO A 49 4.63 7.15 -18.45
C PRO A 49 4.54 5.62 -18.36
N PHE A 50 5.70 4.96 -18.26
CA PHE A 50 5.75 3.50 -18.13
C PHE A 50 6.96 3.05 -17.31
N ILE A 51 6.87 1.88 -16.68
CA ILE A 51 8.00 1.26 -15.99
C ILE A 51 9.00 0.77 -17.05
N ALA A 52 10.25 1.17 -16.90
CA ALA A 52 11.34 0.82 -17.78
C ALA A 52 12.51 0.20 -17.02
N ASP A 53 13.33 -0.59 -17.73
CA ASP A 53 14.63 -1.01 -17.23
C ASP A 53 15.69 0.07 -17.44
N ALA A 54 16.90 -0.17 -16.91
CA ALA A 54 18.06 0.72 -17.06
C ALA A 54 18.46 1.05 -18.52
N SER A 55 17.99 0.29 -19.52
CA SER A 55 18.21 0.56 -20.94
C SER A 55 17.09 1.37 -21.60
N GLY A 56 16.03 1.68 -20.85
CA GLY A 56 14.84 2.39 -21.32
C GLY A 56 13.82 1.50 -22.02
N ARG A 57 13.96 0.17 -21.95
CA ARG A 57 12.95 -0.76 -22.48
C ARG A 57 11.78 -0.80 -21.51
N ARG A 58 10.56 -0.77 -22.05
CA ARG A 58 9.35 -0.99 -21.26
C ARG A 58 9.39 -2.37 -20.60
N VAL A 59 9.05 -2.41 -19.32
CA VAL A 59 8.92 -3.63 -18.53
C VAL A 59 7.46 -3.76 -18.09
N GLU A 60 6.83 -4.86 -18.48
CA GLU A 60 5.51 -5.23 -17.99
C GLU A 60 5.67 -6.15 -16.78
N LEU A 61 5.25 -5.69 -15.61
CA LEU A 61 5.29 -6.48 -14.39
C LEU A 61 4.00 -7.31 -14.28
N ARG A 62 4.13 -8.64 -14.33
CA ARG A 62 3.03 -9.61 -14.25
C ARG A 62 3.36 -10.66 -13.20
N GLY A 63 2.46 -10.85 -12.24
CA GLY A 63 2.76 -11.63 -11.06
C GLY A 63 1.59 -11.83 -10.13
N THR A 64 1.90 -12.18 -8.88
CA THR A 64 0.93 -12.47 -7.84
C THR A 64 1.25 -11.73 -6.54
N VAL A 65 0.26 -11.64 -5.66
CA VAL A 65 0.43 -11.21 -4.27
C VAL A 65 0.79 -12.41 -3.43
N ALA A 66 1.85 -12.31 -2.62
CA ALA A 66 2.23 -13.32 -1.65
C ALA A 66 2.05 -12.76 -0.23
N ALA A 67 1.12 -13.34 0.52
CA ALA A 67 0.73 -12.86 1.86
C ALA A 67 1.25 -13.74 3.01
N GLY A 68 2.12 -14.72 2.74
CA GLY A 68 2.64 -15.64 3.76
C GLY A 68 3.52 -14.98 4.84
N LEU A 69 3.85 -13.70 4.69
CA LEU A 69 4.60 -12.89 5.67
C LEU A 69 3.71 -11.93 6.47
N VAL A 70 2.40 -11.92 6.20
CA VAL A 70 1.44 -11.03 6.87
C VAL A 70 1.08 -11.56 8.26
N ASP A 71 0.93 -10.63 9.21
CA ASP A 71 0.60 -10.91 10.61
C ASP A 71 -0.89 -11.16 10.83
N TYR A 72 -1.34 -12.36 10.52
CA TYR A 72 -2.71 -12.80 10.81
C TYR A 72 -2.85 -13.31 12.25
N TRP A 73 -4.06 -13.16 12.82
CA TRP A 73 -4.38 -13.61 14.17
C TRP A 73 -4.41 -15.14 14.32
N SER A 74 -3.42 -15.74 15.00
CA SER A 74 -3.34 -17.20 15.21
C SER A 74 -4.02 -17.73 16.49
N GLY A 75 -4.57 -16.85 17.33
CA GLY A 75 -5.09 -17.23 18.64
C GLY A 75 -6.41 -18.00 18.55
N SER A 76 -6.49 -19.12 19.28
CA SER A 76 -7.68 -20.00 19.32
C SER A 76 -8.72 -19.61 20.39
N SER A 77 -8.46 -18.58 21.20
CA SER A 77 -9.37 -18.13 22.26
C SER A 77 -9.33 -16.61 22.47
N ASP A 78 -10.36 -16.09 23.14
CA ASP A 78 -10.49 -14.67 23.51
C ASP A 78 -9.52 -14.22 24.61
N VAL A 79 -8.84 -15.15 25.28
CA VAL A 79 -7.96 -14.88 26.43
C VAL A 79 -6.52 -14.60 26.00
N GLN A 80 -6.10 -15.11 24.83
CA GLN A 80 -4.79 -14.79 24.28
C GLN A 80 -4.81 -13.38 23.72
N SER A 81 -4.00 -12.48 24.27
CA SER A 81 -3.97 -11.07 23.84
C SER A 81 -3.01 -10.83 22.68
N GLU A 82 -1.93 -11.59 22.59
CA GLU A 82 -0.86 -11.42 21.58
C GLU A 82 -0.31 -12.79 21.14
N PRO A 83 -1.11 -13.58 20.37
CA PRO A 83 -0.63 -14.82 19.77
C PRO A 83 0.53 -14.56 18.80
N PRO A 84 1.46 -15.52 18.66
CA PRO A 84 2.53 -15.43 17.67
C PRO A 84 1.94 -15.36 16.24
N PRO A 85 2.75 -14.99 15.23
CA PRO A 85 2.33 -15.08 13.83
C PRO A 85 1.95 -16.51 13.45
N PHE A 86 1.04 -16.70 12.49
CA PHE A 86 0.67 -18.05 12.01
C PHE A 86 1.86 -18.82 11.42
N PHE A 87 2.73 -18.14 10.70
CA PHE A 87 3.94 -18.71 10.13
C PHE A 87 5.19 -18.15 10.82
N PRO A 88 6.25 -18.95 11.00
CA PRO A 88 7.49 -18.47 11.61
C PRO A 88 8.09 -17.29 10.85
N ILE A 89 8.56 -16.29 11.59
CA ILE A 89 9.33 -15.17 11.01
C ILE A 89 10.85 -15.41 11.04
N ASP A 90 11.29 -16.55 11.59
CA ASP A 90 12.70 -16.94 11.60
C ASP A 90 13.03 -17.65 10.27
N PRO A 91 13.98 -17.15 9.47
CA PRO A 91 14.40 -17.77 8.21
C PRO A 91 14.82 -19.24 8.33
N SER A 92 15.35 -19.66 9.48
CA SER A 92 15.83 -21.04 9.71
C SER A 92 14.71 -22.07 9.59
N ALA A 93 13.46 -21.69 9.87
CA ALA A 93 12.28 -22.54 9.74
C ALA A 93 11.96 -22.96 8.29
N TYR A 94 12.60 -22.32 7.30
CA TYR A 94 12.38 -22.58 5.87
C TYR A 94 13.56 -23.30 5.20
N THR A 95 14.62 -23.63 5.96
CA THR A 95 15.87 -24.19 5.39
C THR A 95 15.76 -25.66 4.99
N THR A 96 14.88 -26.43 5.64
CA THR A 96 14.65 -27.85 5.37
C THR A 96 13.34 -28.11 4.64
N GLY A 97 12.77 -27.07 4.01
CA GLY A 97 11.46 -27.09 3.34
C GLY A 97 10.45 -26.14 3.96
N CYS A 98 9.24 -26.12 3.40
CA CYS A 98 8.15 -25.28 3.87
C CYS A 98 7.66 -25.68 5.27
N PRO A 99 7.34 -24.69 6.13
CA PRO A 99 6.49 -24.93 7.29
C PRO A 99 5.16 -25.56 6.90
N THR A 100 4.56 -26.30 7.84
CA THR A 100 3.23 -26.91 7.63
C THR A 100 2.18 -25.83 7.36
N ASN A 101 1.39 -26.02 6.31
CA ASN A 101 0.25 -25.17 6.01
C ASN A 101 -0.93 -25.50 6.95
N PHE A 102 -1.75 -24.51 7.27
CA PHE A 102 -2.91 -24.65 8.16
C PHE A 102 -4.21 -24.38 7.41
N LEU A 103 -5.17 -25.29 7.48
CA LEU A 103 -6.48 -25.13 6.84
C LEU A 103 -7.32 -23.98 7.41
N THR A 104 -6.94 -23.47 8.58
CA THR A 104 -7.64 -22.37 9.27
C THR A 104 -7.28 -20.99 8.73
N ILE A 105 -6.22 -20.87 7.93
CA ILE A 105 -5.82 -19.62 7.28
C ILE A 105 -5.91 -19.81 5.77
N ARG A 106 -6.44 -18.80 5.05
CA ARG A 106 -6.60 -18.86 3.59
C ARG A 106 -5.30 -18.63 2.82
N VAL A 107 -4.25 -18.23 3.53
CA VAL A 107 -2.96 -17.83 2.97
C VAL A 107 -1.92 -18.89 3.36
N PRO A 108 -1.23 -19.51 2.39
CA PRO A 108 -0.18 -20.49 2.68
C PRO A 108 1.12 -19.80 3.13
N PRO A 109 2.06 -20.53 3.74
CA PRO A 109 3.42 -20.02 3.92
C PRO A 109 4.07 -19.80 2.54
N LEU A 110 4.93 -18.80 2.42
CA LEU A 110 5.72 -18.56 1.20
C LEU A 110 7.10 -19.21 1.31
N CYS A 111 7.50 -20.00 0.33
CA CYS A 111 8.74 -20.76 0.30
C CYS A 111 9.51 -20.58 -1.01
N GLN A 112 10.73 -21.13 -1.07
CA GLN A 112 11.58 -21.04 -2.26
C GLN A 112 10.91 -21.66 -3.49
N ASP A 113 10.28 -22.83 -3.35
CA ASP A 113 9.63 -23.54 -4.45
C ASP A 113 8.48 -22.72 -5.06
N ASP A 114 7.75 -21.94 -4.26
CA ASP A 114 6.68 -21.07 -4.77
C ASP A 114 7.23 -20.04 -5.77
N LEU A 115 8.41 -19.47 -5.53
CA LEU A 115 9.03 -18.51 -6.46
C LEU A 115 9.51 -19.21 -7.74
N ALA A 116 9.97 -20.46 -7.64
CA ALA A 116 10.34 -21.26 -8.81
C ALA A 116 9.11 -21.61 -9.65
N GLU A 117 7.97 -21.93 -9.02
CA GLU A 117 6.69 -22.14 -9.70
C GLU A 117 6.18 -20.85 -10.35
N MET A 118 6.25 -19.71 -9.65
CA MET A 118 5.92 -18.40 -10.22
C MET A 118 6.75 -18.11 -11.48
N HIS A 119 8.07 -18.37 -11.44
CA HIS A 119 8.93 -18.22 -12.61
C HIS A 119 8.53 -19.16 -13.75
N ALA A 120 8.24 -20.42 -13.45
CA ALA A 120 7.81 -21.41 -14.44
C ALA A 120 6.48 -21.02 -15.13
N LEU A 121 5.61 -20.27 -14.44
CA LEU A 121 4.39 -19.68 -15.00
C LEU A 121 4.63 -18.40 -15.81
N GLY A 122 5.88 -17.91 -15.86
CA GLY A 122 6.25 -16.70 -16.58
C GLY A 122 6.04 -15.40 -15.79
N PHE A 123 5.78 -15.49 -14.47
CA PHE A 123 5.74 -14.29 -13.64
C PHE A 123 7.13 -13.69 -13.46
N ASN A 124 7.18 -12.36 -13.43
CA ASN A 124 8.41 -11.60 -13.27
C ASN A 124 8.36 -10.59 -12.11
N VAL A 125 7.27 -10.58 -11.34
CA VAL A 125 7.14 -9.79 -10.11
C VAL A 125 6.35 -10.56 -9.05
N VAL A 126 6.63 -10.29 -7.78
CA VAL A 126 5.78 -10.65 -6.65
C VAL A 126 5.50 -9.40 -5.81
N ARG A 127 4.23 -9.13 -5.50
CA ARG A 127 3.84 -8.14 -4.48
C ARG A 127 3.87 -8.85 -3.13
N LEU A 128 4.95 -8.63 -2.38
CA LEU A 128 5.19 -9.28 -1.11
C LEU A 128 4.51 -8.46 -0.01
N ALA A 129 3.36 -8.95 0.46
CA ALA A 129 2.59 -8.29 1.51
C ALA A 129 3.27 -8.47 2.87
N LEU A 130 3.50 -7.36 3.56
CA LEU A 130 4.17 -7.27 4.85
C LEU A 130 3.26 -6.66 5.90
N SER A 131 3.52 -6.88 7.19
CA SER A 131 2.83 -6.17 8.27
C SER A 131 3.75 -5.27 9.07
N TRP A 132 3.30 -4.03 9.31
CA TRP A 132 3.97 -3.08 10.20
C TRP A 132 4.16 -3.69 11.61
N SER A 133 3.20 -4.48 12.09
CA SER A 133 3.25 -5.13 13.40
C SER A 133 4.45 -6.08 13.59
N LEU A 134 4.91 -6.75 12.53
CA LEU A 134 6.09 -7.63 12.57
C LEU A 134 7.38 -6.87 12.31
N LEU A 135 7.29 -5.80 11.52
CA LEU A 135 8.42 -4.94 11.21
C LEU A 135 8.85 -4.10 12.41
N GLU A 136 7.89 -3.52 13.15
CA GLU A 136 8.11 -2.67 14.32
C GLU A 136 7.22 -3.13 15.50
N PRO A 137 7.52 -4.30 16.09
CA PRO A 137 6.70 -4.88 17.17
C PRO A 137 6.66 -4.01 18.44
N GLN A 138 7.65 -3.15 18.64
CA GLN A 138 7.71 -2.17 19.72
C GLN A 138 8.13 -0.80 19.15
N PRO A 139 7.66 0.33 19.71
CA PRO A 139 7.94 1.65 19.17
C PRO A 139 9.46 1.89 18.98
N GLY A 140 9.89 2.14 17.75
CA GLY A 140 11.28 2.40 17.37
C GLY A 140 12.20 1.17 17.33
N SER A 141 11.68 -0.03 17.57
CA SER A 141 12.47 -1.27 17.57
C SER A 141 12.07 -2.16 16.40
N TYR A 142 12.92 -2.19 15.37
CA TYR A 142 12.68 -2.98 14.16
C TYR A 142 13.11 -4.43 14.33
N SER A 143 12.28 -5.38 13.89
CA SER A 143 12.55 -6.81 14.00
C SER A 143 13.61 -7.26 12.99
N ALA A 144 14.81 -7.58 13.49
CA ALA A 144 15.89 -8.13 12.66
C ALA A 144 15.48 -9.47 12.01
N GLN A 145 14.80 -10.35 12.76
CA GLN A 145 14.34 -11.65 12.23
C GLN A 145 13.37 -11.46 11.07
N TYR A 146 12.41 -10.54 11.19
CA TYR A 146 11.45 -10.29 10.12
C TYR A 146 12.11 -9.65 8.89
N LEU A 147 13.05 -8.72 9.08
CA LEU A 147 13.86 -8.18 7.98
C LEU A 147 14.71 -9.26 7.29
N ASP A 148 15.27 -10.19 8.04
CA ASP A 148 16.03 -11.31 7.46
C ASP A 148 15.11 -12.31 6.74
N ARG A 149 13.87 -12.47 7.21
CA ARG A 149 12.87 -13.28 6.52
C ARG A 149 12.43 -12.66 5.19
N ILE A 150 12.24 -11.34 5.16
CA ILE A 150 12.01 -10.61 3.91
C ILE A 150 13.23 -10.78 2.98
N ALA A 151 14.45 -10.62 3.51
CA ALA A 151 15.68 -10.78 2.74
C ALA A 151 15.84 -12.19 2.16
N GLN A 152 15.39 -13.23 2.87
CA GLN A 152 15.37 -14.60 2.38
C GLN A 152 14.46 -14.74 1.16
N VAL A 153 13.25 -14.18 1.19
CA VAL A 153 12.31 -14.19 0.05
C VAL A 153 12.85 -13.38 -1.13
N VAL A 154 13.42 -12.19 -0.88
CA VAL A 154 14.08 -11.38 -1.91
C VAL A 154 15.28 -12.15 -2.51
N GLY A 155 15.99 -12.91 -1.66
CA GLY A 155 16.97 -13.94 -2.03
C GLY A 155 16.48 -14.86 -3.13
N TRP A 156 15.42 -15.61 -2.82
CA TRP A 156 14.80 -16.57 -3.74
C TRP A 156 14.25 -15.90 -5.01
N ALA A 157 13.61 -14.74 -4.88
CA ALA A 157 13.09 -14.01 -6.04
C ALA A 157 14.21 -13.61 -7.02
N ARG A 158 15.38 -13.16 -6.50
CA ARG A 158 16.55 -12.85 -7.33
C ARG A 158 17.07 -14.06 -8.10
N GLU A 159 17.16 -15.21 -7.45
CA GLU A 159 17.59 -16.46 -8.09
C GLU A 159 16.68 -16.83 -9.27
N GLN A 160 15.40 -16.47 -9.17
CA GLN A 160 14.38 -16.72 -10.19
C GLN A 160 14.17 -15.55 -11.16
N GLY A 161 14.94 -14.46 -11.05
CA GLY A 161 14.76 -13.26 -11.89
C GLY A 161 13.39 -12.59 -11.72
N ILE A 162 12.80 -12.68 -10.52
CA ILE A 162 11.52 -12.07 -10.15
C ILE A 162 11.78 -10.80 -9.35
N TYR A 163 11.17 -9.69 -9.75
CA TYR A 163 11.15 -8.44 -8.98
C TYR A 163 10.26 -8.56 -7.74
N VAL A 164 10.58 -7.82 -6.68
CA VAL A 164 9.77 -7.75 -5.46
C VAL A 164 9.26 -6.34 -5.24
N ILE A 165 7.96 -6.20 -5.03
CA ILE A 165 7.34 -5.00 -4.46
C ILE A 165 7.14 -5.29 -2.97
N LEU A 166 7.82 -4.54 -2.10
CA LEU A 166 7.64 -4.66 -0.65
C LEU A 166 6.41 -3.84 -0.25
N ASP A 167 5.31 -4.51 0.02
CA ASP A 167 4.00 -3.89 0.22
C ASP A 167 3.68 -3.77 1.71
N MET A 168 3.51 -2.54 2.19
CA MET A 168 3.08 -2.27 3.57
C MET A 168 1.58 -2.55 3.70
N HIS A 169 1.28 -3.83 3.85
CA HIS A 169 -0.05 -4.39 3.75
C HIS A 169 -0.83 -4.25 5.06
N GLU A 170 -2.11 -3.96 4.94
CA GLU A 170 -3.05 -3.95 6.04
C GLU A 170 -4.41 -4.45 5.58
N ASN A 171 -5.19 -4.93 6.54
CA ASN A 171 -6.58 -5.29 6.32
C ASN A 171 -7.36 -4.78 7.53
N ALA A 172 -8.21 -3.78 7.33
CA ALA A 172 -8.94 -3.10 8.40
C ALA A 172 -8.01 -2.65 9.54
N TYR A 173 -6.92 -1.99 9.17
CA TYR A 173 -5.89 -1.37 10.00
C TYR A 173 -4.98 -2.32 10.78
N SER A 174 -5.55 -3.25 11.55
CA SER A 174 -4.79 -4.00 12.56
C SER A 174 -5.51 -5.25 13.06
N ARG A 175 -4.77 -6.33 13.35
CA ARG A 175 -5.29 -7.50 14.08
C ARG A 175 -5.57 -7.23 15.57
N TYR A 176 -5.27 -6.03 16.05
CA TYR A 176 -5.45 -5.59 17.44
C TYR A 176 -6.65 -4.65 17.61
N ILE A 177 -7.49 -4.51 16.59
CA ILE A 177 -8.79 -3.87 16.73
C ILE A 177 -9.58 -4.53 17.88
N PRO A 178 -10.24 -3.75 18.75
CA PRO A 178 -10.96 -4.27 19.90
C PRO A 178 -11.90 -5.42 19.51
N ARG A 179 -11.90 -6.45 20.35
CA ARG A 179 -12.88 -7.52 20.23
C ARG A 179 -14.28 -6.94 20.41
N PRO A 180 -15.29 -7.54 19.76
CA PRO A 180 -16.64 -7.05 19.83
C PRO A 180 -17.15 -7.04 21.26
N SER A 181 -18.04 -6.09 21.52
CA SER A 181 -18.75 -6.06 22.78
C SER A 181 -19.69 -7.27 22.87
N ARG A 182 -20.01 -7.76 24.08
CA ARG A 182 -21.05 -8.82 24.24
C ARG A 182 -22.42 -8.38 23.70
N LEU A 183 -22.60 -7.08 23.51
CA LEU A 183 -23.75 -6.48 22.85
C LEU A 183 -23.35 -6.14 21.41
N VAL A 184 -23.84 -6.94 20.46
CA VAL A 184 -23.74 -6.61 19.04
C VAL A 184 -24.85 -5.62 18.74
N GLU A 185 -24.50 -4.45 18.23
CA GLU A 185 -25.49 -3.45 17.78
C GLU A 185 -26.45 -4.08 16.75
N PRO A 186 -27.74 -3.68 16.69
CA PRO A 186 -28.68 -4.24 15.72
C PRO A 186 -28.16 -4.13 14.28
N GLY A 187 -28.03 -5.27 13.59
CA GLY A 187 -27.49 -5.34 12.23
C GLY A 187 -25.97 -5.41 12.13
N ALA A 188 -25.26 -5.44 13.26
CA ALA A 188 -23.83 -5.71 13.31
C ALA A 188 -23.54 -7.21 13.46
N SER A 189 -22.27 -7.59 13.30
CA SER A 189 -21.77 -8.94 13.51
C SER A 189 -20.38 -8.91 14.14
N PHE A 190 -19.96 -10.03 14.73
CA PHE A 190 -18.63 -10.11 15.32
C PHE A 190 -17.53 -9.95 14.25
N PRO A 191 -16.49 -9.13 14.48
CA PRO A 191 -15.33 -9.08 13.60
C PRO A 191 -14.57 -10.41 13.66
N SER A 192 -14.04 -10.82 12.51
CA SER A 192 -13.10 -11.93 12.39
C SER A 192 -11.69 -11.36 12.43
N LEU A 193 -10.96 -11.56 13.53
CA LEU A 193 -9.54 -11.15 13.61
C LEU A 193 -8.65 -11.95 12.65
N PHE A 194 -9.13 -13.08 12.13
CA PHE A 194 -8.43 -13.88 11.12
C PHE A 194 -8.25 -13.13 9.79
N ASP A 195 -9.00 -12.06 9.58
CA ASP A 195 -8.99 -11.29 8.34
C ASP A 195 -8.47 -9.86 8.54
N GLN A 196 -7.93 -9.54 9.72
CA GLN A 196 -7.39 -8.21 10.04
C GLN A 196 -5.88 -8.28 10.25
N THR A 197 -5.14 -7.29 9.73
CA THR A 197 -3.67 -7.29 9.68
C THR A 197 -3.15 -5.86 9.57
N GLY A 198 -1.87 -5.60 9.84
CA GLY A 198 -1.25 -4.30 9.54
C GLY A 198 -0.50 -3.71 10.72
N ALA A 199 -1.07 -2.70 11.37
CA ALA A 199 -0.42 -1.92 12.41
C ALA A 199 -0.18 -2.72 13.72
N PRO A 200 0.92 -2.44 14.46
CA PRO A 200 1.13 -3.01 15.77
C PRO A 200 0.10 -2.48 16.79
N LYS A 201 -0.09 -3.23 17.87
CA LYS A 201 -0.99 -2.87 18.97
C LYS A 201 -0.74 -1.47 19.53
N TRP A 202 0.52 -1.09 19.72
CA TRP A 202 0.91 0.21 20.28
C TRP A 202 0.59 1.40 19.34
N ALA A 203 0.39 1.13 18.05
CA ALA A 203 -0.02 2.10 17.04
C ALA A 203 -1.53 2.05 16.74
N THR A 204 -2.29 1.16 17.38
CA THR A 204 -3.73 0.97 17.12
C THR A 204 -4.56 1.81 18.08
N VAL A 205 -4.92 3.03 17.66
CA VAL A 205 -5.70 4.00 18.46
C VAL A 205 -7.16 4.03 18.00
N THR A 206 -8.06 3.41 18.75
CA THR A 206 -9.48 3.23 18.34
C THR A 206 -10.47 4.10 19.10
N ASP A 207 -10.01 5.03 19.94
CA ASP A 207 -10.83 5.91 20.78
C ASP A 207 -11.86 5.16 21.66
N ASN A 208 -11.55 3.92 22.03
CA ASN A 208 -12.45 3.00 22.75
C ASN A 208 -13.80 2.75 22.05
N LEU A 209 -13.86 2.99 20.73
CA LEU A 209 -15.05 2.69 19.94
C LEU A 209 -15.21 1.18 19.72
N PRO A 210 -16.45 0.69 19.52
CA PRO A 210 -16.72 -0.73 19.39
C PRO A 210 -16.11 -1.33 18.11
N GLY A 211 -15.67 -2.58 18.25
CA GLY A 211 -15.08 -3.40 17.19
C GLY A 211 -16.07 -4.08 16.26
N ASP A 212 -17.37 -3.94 16.52
CA ASP A 212 -18.41 -4.64 15.77
C ASP A 212 -18.35 -4.31 14.28
N LYS A 213 -18.58 -5.35 13.47
CA LYS A 213 -18.59 -5.29 12.01
C LYS A 213 -19.97 -4.87 11.54
N LEU A 214 -20.08 -3.71 10.89
CA LEU A 214 -21.32 -3.23 10.30
C LEU A 214 -21.41 -3.71 8.84
N LEU A 215 -22.65 -3.92 8.34
CA LEU A 215 -22.92 -4.34 6.96
C LEU A 215 -22.20 -5.62 6.51
N GLY A 216 -21.71 -6.43 7.46
CA GLY A 216 -20.94 -7.62 7.14
C GLY A 216 -19.50 -7.35 6.66
N GLN A 217 -19.03 -6.11 6.64
CA GLN A 217 -17.72 -5.70 6.10
C GLN A 217 -16.74 -5.25 7.18
N ARG A 218 -15.52 -5.80 7.20
CA ARG A 218 -14.52 -5.59 8.29
C ARG A 218 -14.02 -4.14 8.36
N GLU A 219 -13.97 -3.45 7.21
CA GLU A 219 -13.58 -2.05 7.07
C GLU A 219 -14.65 -1.11 7.67
N VAL A 220 -15.91 -1.55 7.66
CA VAL A 220 -17.03 -0.78 8.21
C VAL A 220 -17.20 -1.12 9.69
N SER A 221 -16.28 -0.61 10.50
CA SER A 221 -16.32 -0.68 11.97
C SER A 221 -15.95 0.68 12.56
N LEU A 222 -16.59 1.07 13.67
CA LEU A 222 -16.29 2.35 14.32
C LEU A 222 -14.84 2.42 14.82
N SER A 223 -14.35 1.33 15.42
CA SER A 223 -12.96 1.23 15.85
C SER A 223 -11.94 1.30 14.70
N VAL A 224 -12.25 0.69 13.55
CA VAL A 224 -11.41 0.74 12.34
C VAL A 224 -11.41 2.17 11.77
N GLY A 225 -12.58 2.77 11.63
CA GLY A 225 -12.71 4.16 11.20
C GLY A 225 -11.93 5.12 12.10
N ALA A 226 -11.95 4.90 13.41
CA ALA A 226 -11.17 5.67 14.37
C ALA A 226 -9.66 5.45 14.24
N ALA A 227 -9.22 4.21 14.03
CA ALA A 227 -7.80 3.89 13.86
C ALA A 227 -7.20 4.57 12.63
N PHE A 228 -7.87 4.50 11.48
CA PHE A 228 -7.48 5.24 10.29
C PHE A 228 -7.52 6.75 10.49
N THR A 229 -8.59 7.27 11.10
CA THR A 229 -8.68 8.70 11.40
C THR A 229 -7.50 9.16 12.25
N ASN A 230 -7.17 8.45 13.33
CA ASN A 230 -6.02 8.77 14.17
C ASN A 230 -4.69 8.70 13.40
N PHE A 231 -4.53 7.76 12.47
CA PHE A 231 -3.35 7.70 11.60
C PHE A 231 -3.27 8.90 10.65
N TRP A 232 -4.36 9.23 9.95
CA TRP A 232 -4.40 10.32 8.98
C TRP A 232 -4.21 11.70 9.63
N PHE A 233 -4.69 11.88 10.86
CA PHE A 233 -4.49 13.08 11.66
C PHE A 233 -3.19 13.07 12.48
N ASP A 234 -2.31 12.09 12.24
CA ASP A 234 -0.99 11.97 12.85
C ASP A 234 -1.01 12.02 14.40
N THR A 235 -2.02 11.37 15.00
CA THR A 235 -2.21 11.32 16.46
C THR A 235 -0.93 10.89 17.15
N LYS A 236 -0.58 11.58 18.24
CA LYS A 236 0.67 11.29 18.96
C LYS A 236 0.55 10.06 19.85
N VAL A 237 1.43 9.10 19.63
CA VAL A 237 1.65 7.93 20.49
C VAL A 237 3.15 7.81 20.80
N HIS A 238 3.51 7.45 22.04
CA HIS A 238 4.91 7.31 22.45
C HIS A 238 5.80 8.54 22.12
N GLY A 239 5.23 9.74 22.12
CA GLY A 239 5.95 11.00 21.89
C GLY A 239 6.14 11.42 20.42
N LYS A 240 5.67 10.64 19.43
CA LYS A 240 5.66 11.00 18.01
C LYS A 240 4.30 10.77 17.37
N GLY A 241 4.02 11.40 16.24
CA GLY A 241 2.83 11.12 15.44
C GLY A 241 2.87 9.71 14.84
N LEU A 242 1.71 9.12 14.59
CA LEU A 242 1.60 7.79 13.97
C LEU A 242 2.26 7.71 12.58
N GLN A 243 2.17 8.76 11.76
CA GLN A 243 2.79 8.80 10.44
C GLN A 243 4.33 8.83 10.57
N GLU A 244 4.86 9.52 11.57
CA GLU A 244 6.31 9.55 11.85
C GLU A 244 6.86 8.16 12.18
N TRP A 245 6.10 7.38 12.95
CA TRP A 245 6.46 5.99 13.23
C TRP A 245 6.44 5.12 11.97
N TYR A 246 5.37 5.23 11.19
CA TYR A 246 5.22 4.48 9.94
C TYR A 246 6.31 4.81 8.91
N ILE A 247 6.65 6.10 8.76
CA ILE A 247 7.77 6.56 7.93
C ILE A 247 9.07 5.91 8.41
N GLY A 248 9.29 5.81 9.72
CA GLY A 248 10.42 5.09 10.30
C GLY A 248 10.45 3.61 9.93
N ALA A 249 9.31 2.92 9.97
CA ALA A 249 9.19 1.52 9.56
C ALA A 249 9.54 1.33 8.07
N VAL A 250 8.98 2.15 7.17
CA VAL A 250 9.33 2.09 5.74
C VAL A 250 10.79 2.46 5.50
N ALA A 251 11.35 3.40 6.28
CA ALA A 251 12.77 3.71 6.25
C ALA A 251 13.65 2.54 6.67
N ALA A 252 13.21 1.68 7.60
CA ALA A 252 13.93 0.46 7.97
C ALA A 252 14.02 -0.52 6.78
N LEU A 253 12.91 -0.69 6.03
CA LEU A 253 12.92 -1.46 4.78
C LEU A 253 13.88 -0.83 3.76
N ALA A 254 13.78 0.48 3.56
CA ALA A 254 14.60 1.17 2.57
C ALA A 254 16.10 1.17 2.91
N ARG A 255 16.48 1.24 4.19
CA ARG A 255 17.87 1.04 4.61
C ARG A 255 18.37 -0.37 4.33
N ARG A 256 17.51 -1.39 4.49
CA ARG A 256 17.87 -2.80 4.30
C ARG A 256 17.97 -3.19 2.83
N PHE A 257 17.09 -2.67 1.98
CA PHE A 257 16.90 -3.13 0.60
C PHE A 257 17.20 -2.05 -0.46
N GLY A 258 17.52 -0.82 -0.07
CA GLY A 258 17.71 0.31 -0.99
C GLY A 258 18.82 0.14 -2.03
N SER A 259 19.76 -0.79 -1.80
CA SER A 259 20.85 -1.12 -2.73
C SER A 259 20.60 -2.38 -3.58
N ASP A 260 19.43 -3.01 -3.45
CA ASP A 260 19.10 -4.28 -4.08
C ASP A 260 18.08 -4.08 -5.21
N SER A 261 18.52 -4.23 -6.46
CA SER A 261 17.68 -4.02 -7.64
C SER A 261 16.61 -5.08 -7.84
N THR A 262 16.65 -6.17 -7.06
CA THR A 262 15.55 -7.14 -6.99
C THR A 262 14.29 -6.49 -6.41
N VAL A 263 14.46 -5.52 -5.50
CA VAL A 263 13.34 -4.73 -4.98
C VAL A 263 13.02 -3.63 -5.98
N ALA A 264 11.96 -3.85 -6.76
CA ALA A 264 11.44 -2.86 -7.71
C ALA A 264 10.95 -1.59 -7.02
N GLY A 265 10.38 -1.75 -5.82
CA GLY A 265 9.79 -0.63 -5.11
C GLY A 265 9.08 -0.98 -3.81
N TYR A 266 8.41 0.03 -3.27
CA TYR A 266 7.62 -0.05 -2.05
C TYR A 266 6.14 0.24 -2.36
N GLY A 267 5.26 -0.68 -1.99
CA GLY A 267 3.83 -0.42 -1.85
C GLY A 267 3.63 0.38 -0.57
N VAL A 268 3.23 1.66 -0.72
CA VAL A 268 3.33 2.62 0.38
C VAL A 268 2.31 2.34 1.48
N PHE A 269 1.09 2.01 1.09
CA PHE A 269 -0.02 1.71 1.99
C PHE A 269 -1.06 0.92 1.19
N ASN A 270 -1.41 -0.29 1.63
CA ASN A 270 -2.44 -1.09 0.96
C ASN A 270 -3.83 -0.53 1.25
N GLU A 271 -4.62 -0.29 0.21
CA GLU A 271 -6.05 0.04 0.20
C GLU A 271 -6.48 1.02 1.32
N PRO A 272 -5.87 2.21 1.39
CA PRO A 272 -6.03 3.11 2.52
C PRO A 272 -7.49 3.47 2.76
N TRP A 273 -8.04 3.03 3.88
CA TRP A 273 -9.39 3.41 4.28
C TRP A 273 -9.41 4.86 4.76
N PRO A 274 -10.36 5.70 4.33
CA PRO A 274 -10.32 7.14 4.62
C PRO A 274 -10.72 7.50 6.08
N GLY A 275 -11.05 6.49 6.89
CA GLY A 275 -11.51 6.69 8.27
C GLY A 275 -12.92 7.29 8.29
N PHE A 276 -13.11 8.37 9.04
CA PHE A 276 -14.36 9.13 9.07
C PHE A 276 -14.39 10.32 8.10
N VAL A 277 -13.33 10.48 7.30
CA VAL A 277 -13.29 11.48 6.24
C VAL A 277 -13.85 10.84 4.98
N ILE A 278 -14.73 11.54 4.28
CA ILE A 278 -15.37 11.02 3.07
C ILE A 278 -14.62 11.52 1.82
N PRO A 279 -14.59 10.73 0.74
CA PRO A 279 -14.13 11.21 -0.56
C PRO A 279 -14.91 12.46 -1.01
N PRO A 280 -14.31 13.39 -1.77
CA PRO A 280 -12.90 13.43 -2.22
C PRO A 280 -11.83 13.70 -1.18
N THR A 281 -12.23 14.20 -0.02
CA THR A 281 -11.31 14.99 0.80
C THR A 281 -10.17 14.18 1.41
N ALA A 282 -10.32 12.85 1.54
CA ALA A 282 -9.31 11.98 2.13
C ALA A 282 -8.05 11.85 1.27
N ASP A 283 -8.20 11.59 -0.04
CA ASP A 283 -7.07 11.48 -0.97
C ASP A 283 -6.21 12.74 -0.95
N ASP A 284 -6.82 13.88 -1.26
CA ASP A 284 -6.08 15.12 -1.51
C ASP A 284 -5.55 15.79 -0.24
N LEU A 285 -6.25 15.66 0.90
CA LEU A 285 -5.89 16.37 2.13
C LEU A 285 -5.14 15.51 3.15
N LEU A 286 -5.19 14.18 3.02
CA LEU A 286 -4.61 13.27 4.02
C LEU A 286 -3.66 12.25 3.40
N ILE A 287 -4.12 11.44 2.44
CA ILE A 287 -3.38 10.29 1.92
C ILE A 287 -2.22 10.74 1.02
N TYR A 288 -2.47 11.56 0.00
CA TYR A 288 -1.40 12.06 -0.88
C TYR A 288 -0.40 12.96 -0.15
N PRO A 289 -0.82 13.85 0.75
CA PRO A 289 0.10 14.53 1.67
C PRO A 289 0.97 13.59 2.51
N PHE A 290 0.41 12.50 3.02
CA PHE A 290 1.20 11.48 3.73
C PHE A 290 2.20 10.78 2.80
N TYR A 291 1.79 10.38 1.59
CA TYR A 291 2.71 9.79 0.61
C TYR A 291 3.86 10.71 0.29
N ARG A 292 3.58 12.00 0.11
CA ARG A 292 4.61 13.01 -0.09
C ARG A 292 5.59 13.07 1.08
N ARG A 293 5.10 13.15 2.33
CA ARG A 293 5.95 13.11 3.53
C ARG A 293 6.85 11.88 3.51
N LEU A 294 6.29 10.70 3.25
CA LEU A 294 7.05 9.47 3.21
C LEU A 294 8.12 9.46 2.11
N ILE A 295 7.76 9.87 0.89
CA ILE A 295 8.69 9.94 -0.25
C ILE A 295 9.82 10.94 0.04
N ASP A 296 9.49 12.13 0.52
CA ASP A 296 10.48 13.17 0.83
C ASP A 296 11.44 12.70 1.93
N ALA A 297 10.92 12.00 2.97
CA ALA A 297 11.74 11.42 4.03
C ALA A 297 12.76 10.38 3.53
N LEU A 298 12.36 9.56 2.55
CA LEU A 298 13.15 8.44 2.04
C LEU A 298 14.12 8.85 0.92
N THR A 299 13.73 9.82 0.10
CA THR A 299 14.42 10.16 -1.15
C THR A 299 15.14 11.51 -1.10
N GLY A 300 14.75 12.38 -0.16
CA GLY A 300 15.16 13.79 -0.14
C GLY A 300 14.55 14.62 -1.27
N ALA A 301 13.58 14.07 -2.02
CA ALA A 301 12.78 14.85 -2.95
C ALA A 301 12.14 16.03 -2.21
N HIS A 302 12.10 17.18 -2.88
CA HIS A 302 11.45 18.35 -2.35
C HIS A 302 10.87 19.16 -3.50
N ASP A 303 9.61 19.49 -3.40
CA ASP A 303 8.88 20.37 -4.33
C ASP A 303 8.99 21.87 -3.95
N GLY A 304 9.86 22.19 -2.96
CA GLY A 304 10.13 23.55 -2.50
C GLY A 304 9.24 24.03 -1.34
N LEU A 305 8.24 23.24 -0.92
CA LEU A 305 7.35 23.56 0.20
C LEU A 305 7.85 22.88 1.48
N ARG A 306 8.73 23.56 2.22
CA ARG A 306 9.28 23.09 3.51
C ARG A 306 8.26 23.23 4.65
N CYS A 307 8.24 22.28 5.58
CA CYS A 307 7.36 22.37 6.75
C CYS A 307 7.79 23.46 7.73
N SER A 308 6.81 24.29 8.12
CA SER A 308 6.86 25.09 9.33
C SER A 308 6.32 24.25 10.49
N SER A 309 7.00 24.26 11.64
CA SER A 309 6.56 23.58 12.86
C SER A 309 5.24 24.11 13.45
N ALA A 310 4.59 25.09 12.81
CA ALA A 310 3.46 25.85 13.32
C ALA A 310 2.10 25.55 12.65
N LEU A 311 2.03 24.68 11.63
CA LEU A 311 0.78 24.33 10.94
C LEU A 311 0.49 22.82 11.06
N PRO A 312 -0.24 22.40 12.11
CA PRO A 312 -0.33 20.98 12.48
C PRO A 312 -1.50 20.20 11.84
N LEU A 313 -2.43 20.86 11.13
CA LEU A 313 -3.71 20.23 10.77
C LEU A 313 -3.78 19.68 9.35
N PHE A 314 -2.90 20.11 8.44
CA PHE A 314 -2.85 19.61 7.07
C PHE A 314 -1.39 19.61 6.61
N PRO A 315 -0.77 18.47 6.25
CA PRO A 315 0.61 18.44 5.82
C PRO A 315 0.70 18.93 4.37
N ILE A 316 0.52 20.23 4.15
CA ILE A 316 0.75 20.88 2.85
C ILE A 316 2.27 20.85 2.48
N CYS A 317 3.10 20.36 3.40
CA CYS A 317 4.54 20.43 3.34
C CYS A 317 5.19 19.03 3.51
N GLY A 318 6.34 18.86 2.88
CA GLY A 318 7.11 17.62 2.85
C GLY A 318 7.86 17.31 4.15
N HIS A 319 8.34 16.07 4.29
CA HIS A 319 9.16 15.65 5.42
C HIS A 319 10.66 15.93 5.18
N PRO A 320 11.47 16.25 6.20
CA PRO A 320 12.93 16.34 6.05
C PRO A 320 13.56 15.03 5.57
N ASP A 321 14.57 15.09 4.71
CA ASP A 321 15.34 13.91 4.30
C ASP A 321 15.97 13.19 5.53
N LEU A 322 15.70 11.89 5.67
CA LEU A 322 16.28 11.04 6.72
C LEU A 322 17.68 10.51 6.36
N GLY A 323 18.22 10.89 5.20
CA GLY A 323 19.52 10.47 4.70
C GLY A 323 19.56 9.00 4.33
N ILE A 324 18.43 8.44 3.87
CA ILE A 324 18.33 7.02 3.47
C ILE A 324 18.97 6.80 2.09
N GLY A 325 18.76 7.75 1.18
CA GLY A 325 19.20 7.65 -0.21
C GLY A 325 18.40 6.65 -1.04
N ALA A 326 17.11 6.43 -0.73
CA ALA A 326 16.20 5.54 -1.46
C ALA A 326 15.77 6.11 -2.83
N ALA A 327 16.71 6.67 -3.58
CA ALA A 327 16.46 7.50 -4.76
C ALA A 327 16.20 6.69 -6.04
N ARG A 328 16.19 5.35 -6.00
CA ARG A 328 16.07 4.51 -7.20
C ARG A 328 14.77 3.70 -7.27
N GLN A 329 14.18 3.38 -6.14
CA GLN A 329 13.00 2.53 -6.05
C GLN A 329 11.76 3.23 -6.59
N ILE A 330 10.80 2.45 -7.08
CA ILE A 330 9.47 2.94 -7.44
C ILE A 330 8.61 2.99 -6.17
N PHE A 331 7.86 4.07 -5.97
CA PHE A 331 6.80 4.12 -4.96
C PHE A 331 5.47 3.80 -5.64
N PHE A 332 4.85 2.70 -5.22
CA PHE A 332 3.53 2.28 -5.67
C PHE A 332 2.50 2.91 -4.72
N LEU A 333 1.70 3.82 -5.27
CA LEU A 333 0.74 4.65 -4.55
C LEU A 333 -0.68 4.19 -4.85
N GLU A 334 -1.49 4.05 -3.81
CA GLU A 334 -2.89 3.62 -3.92
C GLU A 334 -3.81 4.77 -3.53
N ALA A 335 -4.98 4.85 -4.17
CA ALA A 335 -6.00 5.82 -3.74
C ALA A 335 -6.76 5.31 -2.52
N ASP A 336 -7.58 6.16 -1.91
CA ASP A 336 -8.49 5.73 -0.88
C ASP A 336 -9.35 4.55 -1.36
N HIS A 337 -9.58 3.58 -0.47
CA HIS A 337 -10.27 2.33 -0.78
C HIS A 337 -11.67 2.59 -1.40
N VAL A 338 -12.37 3.64 -0.95
CA VAL A 338 -13.70 3.96 -1.49
C VAL A 338 -13.59 4.41 -2.95
N ARG A 339 -12.56 5.18 -3.31
CA ARG A 339 -12.29 5.53 -4.70
C ARG A 339 -11.88 4.33 -5.54
N GLU A 340 -11.07 3.40 -5.01
CA GLU A 340 -10.73 2.17 -5.74
C GLU A 340 -11.97 1.33 -6.08
N LEU A 341 -12.97 1.32 -5.19
CA LEU A 341 -14.24 0.62 -5.40
C LEU A 341 -15.23 1.37 -6.27
N THR A 342 -15.24 2.70 -6.19
CA THR A 342 -16.24 3.54 -6.87
C THR A 342 -15.79 4.05 -8.24
N ASP A 343 -14.48 4.03 -8.52
CA ASP A 343 -13.85 4.65 -9.70
C ASP A 343 -14.39 6.06 -9.96
N LEU A 344 -14.69 6.80 -8.88
CA LEU A 344 -15.13 8.18 -8.93
C LEU A 344 -13.90 9.07 -8.76
N PRO A 345 -13.32 9.62 -9.85
CA PRO A 345 -12.18 10.52 -9.74
C PRO A 345 -12.68 11.84 -9.17
N THR A 346 -12.28 12.11 -7.93
CA THR A 346 -12.64 13.36 -7.25
C THR A 346 -11.40 14.15 -6.83
N THR A 347 -10.26 13.94 -7.49
CA THR A 347 -8.98 14.55 -7.09
C THR A 347 -8.88 16.02 -7.47
N LEU A 348 -8.31 16.81 -6.58
CA LEU A 348 -7.66 18.07 -6.92
C LEU A 348 -6.41 17.76 -7.76
N ASP A 349 -6.15 18.53 -8.82
CA ASP A 349 -4.96 18.35 -9.67
C ASP A 349 -3.69 18.86 -8.97
N LEU A 350 -3.32 18.20 -7.89
CA LEU A 350 -2.17 18.53 -7.05
C LEU A 350 -1.04 17.52 -7.32
N PRO A 351 0.19 17.98 -7.61
CA PRO A 351 1.33 17.08 -7.73
C PRO A 351 1.60 16.41 -6.37
N ILE A 352 1.58 15.08 -6.34
CA ILE A 352 1.82 14.30 -5.12
C ILE A 352 3.27 14.45 -4.65
N SER A 353 4.24 14.32 -5.56
CA SER A 353 5.66 14.51 -5.24
C SER A 353 6.46 14.90 -6.49
N SER A 354 7.61 15.52 -6.27
CA SER A 354 8.61 15.81 -7.31
C SER A 354 9.50 14.61 -7.64
N TYR A 355 9.40 13.52 -6.87
CA TYR A 355 10.13 12.29 -7.12
C TYR A 355 9.61 11.63 -8.42
N PRO A 356 10.48 11.24 -9.37
CA PRO A 356 10.03 10.81 -10.70
C PRO A 356 9.54 9.36 -10.77
N ASN A 357 9.94 8.50 -9.83
CA ASN A 357 9.61 7.07 -9.85
C ASN A 357 8.35 6.77 -9.04
N LEU A 358 7.21 7.30 -9.49
CA LEU A 358 5.90 7.04 -8.90
C LEU A 358 5.05 6.21 -9.85
N ALA A 359 4.45 5.14 -9.34
CA ALA A 359 3.49 4.33 -10.05
C ALA A 359 2.17 4.33 -9.27
N PHE A 360 1.06 4.60 -9.96
CA PHE A 360 -0.26 4.44 -9.36
C PHE A 360 -0.65 2.95 -9.40
N SER A 361 -0.89 2.37 -8.23
CA SER A 361 -1.33 1.00 -8.03
C SER A 361 -2.84 1.03 -7.78
N ILE A 362 -3.58 0.17 -8.49
CA ILE A 362 -5.04 0.10 -8.38
C ILE A 362 -5.38 -1.31 -7.92
N HIS A 363 -6.34 -1.43 -7.01
CA HIS A 363 -7.02 -2.69 -6.73
C HIS A 363 -8.27 -2.84 -7.62
N PRO A 364 -8.20 -3.60 -8.73
CA PRO A 364 -9.35 -3.80 -9.60
C PRO A 364 -10.30 -4.84 -9.00
N TYR A 365 -11.37 -4.35 -8.38
CA TYR A 365 -12.44 -5.17 -7.85
C TYR A 365 -13.51 -5.45 -8.92
N THR A 366 -13.67 -6.71 -9.31
CA THR A 366 -14.75 -7.12 -10.22
C THR A 366 -15.94 -7.66 -9.43
N HIS A 367 -16.99 -6.84 -9.31
CA HIS A 367 -18.27 -7.22 -8.69
C HIS A 367 -18.18 -7.78 -7.26
N LYS A 368 -17.09 -7.46 -6.56
CA LYS A 368 -16.85 -7.85 -5.18
C LYS A 368 -16.40 -6.59 -4.48
N TYR A 369 -17.16 -6.14 -3.48
CA TYR A 369 -17.01 -4.86 -2.79
C TYR A 369 -17.39 -3.61 -3.61
N THR A 370 -17.93 -3.77 -4.83
CA THR A 370 -18.41 -2.68 -5.67
C THR A 370 -19.83 -2.21 -5.27
N VAL A 371 -20.22 -0.99 -5.65
CA VAL A 371 -21.52 -0.38 -5.29
C VAL A 371 -22.70 -1.27 -5.69
N ASP A 372 -22.66 -1.85 -6.88
CA ASP A 372 -23.66 -2.78 -7.40
C ASP A 372 -23.72 -4.09 -6.64
N ALA A 373 -22.58 -4.66 -6.24
CA ALA A 373 -22.54 -5.85 -5.40
C ALA A 373 -23.15 -5.56 -4.01
N LEU A 374 -22.82 -4.40 -3.42
CA LEU A 374 -23.42 -3.94 -2.16
C LEU A 374 -24.93 -3.66 -2.30
N ALA A 375 -25.38 -3.24 -3.48
CA ALA A 375 -26.80 -3.06 -3.81
C ALA A 375 -27.52 -4.37 -4.18
N GLY A 376 -26.85 -5.52 -4.13
CA GLY A 376 -27.42 -6.83 -4.46
C GLY A 376 -27.76 -7.00 -5.94
N LEU A 377 -27.19 -6.17 -6.82
CA LEU A 377 -27.32 -6.32 -8.27
C LEU A 377 -26.44 -7.48 -8.74
N LYS A 378 -26.81 -8.10 -9.86
CA LYS A 378 -25.97 -9.11 -10.50
C LYS A 378 -24.96 -8.44 -11.44
N PRO A 379 -23.76 -9.00 -11.65
CA PRO A 379 -22.73 -8.35 -12.45
C PRO A 379 -23.16 -8.16 -13.91
N ASP A 380 -23.91 -9.11 -14.46
CA ASP A 380 -24.42 -9.12 -15.83
C ASP A 380 -25.58 -8.13 -16.08
N HIS A 381 -26.15 -7.58 -15.01
CA HIS A 381 -27.26 -6.63 -15.05
C HIS A 381 -26.95 -5.32 -14.30
N SER A 382 -25.70 -5.15 -13.86
CA SER A 382 -25.29 -3.95 -13.15
C SER A 382 -25.15 -2.77 -14.12
N PRO A 383 -25.81 -1.62 -13.87
CA PRO A 383 -25.57 -0.39 -14.60
C PRO A 383 -24.27 0.32 -14.14
N TYR A 384 -23.55 -0.28 -13.17
CA TYR A 384 -22.38 0.27 -12.51
C TYR A 384 -21.17 -0.69 -12.62
N PRO A 385 -19.95 -0.19 -12.93
CA PRO A 385 -19.65 1.20 -13.28
C PRO A 385 -20.36 1.61 -14.59
N ILE A 386 -20.54 2.92 -14.81
CA ILE A 386 -21.21 3.42 -16.03
C ILE A 386 -20.40 2.94 -17.24
N GLY A 387 -21.02 2.12 -18.11
CA GLY A 387 -20.33 1.44 -19.22
C GLY A 387 -20.00 -0.04 -18.97
N GLY A 388 -20.32 -0.57 -17.78
CA GLY A 388 -20.11 -1.95 -17.37
C GLY A 388 -18.65 -2.29 -17.06
N TYR A 389 -18.41 -3.50 -16.56
CA TYR A 389 -17.07 -4.01 -16.22
C TYR A 389 -16.16 -4.31 -17.43
N GLN A 390 -16.42 -3.74 -18.61
CA GLN A 390 -15.66 -4.05 -19.84
C GLN A 390 -14.15 -3.78 -19.71
N GLN A 391 -13.72 -2.96 -18.74
CA GLN A 391 -12.30 -2.77 -18.42
C GLN A 391 -11.59 -4.04 -17.91
N SER A 392 -12.32 -5.03 -17.39
CA SER A 392 -11.74 -6.27 -16.85
C SER A 392 -11.40 -7.34 -17.89
N TYR A 393 -11.82 -7.16 -19.16
CA TYR A 393 -11.61 -8.16 -20.22
C TYR A 393 -11.11 -7.60 -21.57
N ALA A 394 -11.10 -6.27 -21.78
CA ALA A 394 -10.77 -5.68 -23.08
C ALA A 394 -9.27 -5.74 -23.47
N THR A 395 -8.38 -6.22 -22.60
CA THR A 395 -6.95 -6.43 -22.92
C THR A 395 -6.64 -7.83 -23.47
N GLY A 396 -7.69 -8.65 -23.72
CA GLY A 396 -7.58 -10.00 -24.28
C GLY A 396 -8.00 -10.12 -25.75
N GLN A 397 -7.62 -9.17 -26.61
CA GLN A 397 -7.65 -9.36 -28.08
C GLN A 397 -6.29 -9.06 -28.70
#